data_AF-A0A0L7K519-F1
#
_entry.id   AF-A0A0L7K519-F1
#
_cell.length_a   1.000
_cell.length_b   1.000
_cell.length_c   1.000
_cell.angle_alpha   90.00
_cell.angle_beta   90.00
_cell.angle_gamma   90.00
#
_symmetry.space_group_name_H-M   'P 1'
#
loop_
_entity.id
_entity.type
_entity.pdbx_description
1 polymer ?
#
loop_
_entity_poly.entity_id
_entity_poly.type
_entity_poly.pdbx_seq_one_letter_code
_entity_poly.pdbx_strand_id
1 'polypeptide(L)'
;MTRPQAQLATTTQYTLTDRFIQINEAPVAPAQEGSVELAETADNKEENNFWDRNRIKLLLTLCLENNYRNPIKDKTLLDDIAEHVGTSPDECSTKYKNLRRTFIRLLKKRRLGKEIKWVHYNICEKVFNECKSLPPSVLEPWDDHRVKNLLNLYIENLSRFRGSDCLQKDVWRDIASQLGTTEYNCYHKYKNLKRAHFKWMQRNRDAGKPAKWPYHQYFERIFYEYNPNTGPWDRTKTKELIDAYLQIADKFRSPRYQKKDLWKEISMVVGETAANCDKKFRNMKQTYIKLKNRADAGRTITKWRYYRDFENIYNLTNRWESRTPRTHDEDYVKQLLNFYLENKEKFQDQRIKKKTVWRYLSPKIGLTPEECDRKFRNLKQTYIRLEEKRNLTGRTSNWPYYAYFERIFDEPKPARRRVPRASLNEVPMCDLQVQQAHHKKEDDNFERLLFAMDEANDIQRERNMILERLLLRK
;
A
#
# COMPACT_ATOMS: atom_id res chain seq x y z
N MET A 1 -66.05 1.39 -37.90
CA MET A 1 -65.05 0.51 -37.27
C MET A 1 -63.88 0.37 -38.22
N THR A 2 -62.82 1.15 -38.04
CA THR A 2 -61.60 1.04 -38.87
C THR A 2 -60.47 1.78 -38.16
N ARG A 3 -59.48 1.02 -37.66
CA ARG A 3 -58.21 1.51 -37.09
C ARG A 3 -57.27 1.93 -38.23
N PRO A 4 -56.45 2.98 -38.06
CA PRO A 4 -55.36 3.27 -38.99
C PRO A 4 -54.06 2.52 -38.63
N GLN A 5 -53.31 2.21 -39.68
CA GLN A 5 -52.08 1.43 -39.75
C GLN A 5 -50.85 2.19 -39.22
N ALA A 6 -49.92 1.45 -38.61
CA ALA A 6 -48.60 1.92 -38.22
C ALA A 6 -47.57 1.63 -39.33
N GLN A 7 -46.73 2.62 -39.64
CA GLN A 7 -45.66 2.56 -40.64
C GLN A 7 -44.39 1.92 -40.07
N LEU A 8 -43.78 1.04 -40.87
CA LEU A 8 -42.50 0.37 -40.62
C LEU A 8 -41.32 1.25 -41.07
N ALA A 9 -40.27 1.29 -40.25
CA ALA A 9 -39.03 2.00 -40.51
C ALA A 9 -38.01 1.15 -41.28
N THR A 10 -37.33 1.83 -42.19
CA THR A 10 -36.27 1.39 -43.12
C THR A 10 -34.98 0.91 -42.46
N THR A 11 -34.46 -0.22 -42.93
CA THR A 11 -33.13 -0.77 -42.64
C THR A 11 -32.09 -0.20 -43.62
N THR A 12 -31.01 0.39 -43.11
CA THR A 12 -29.86 0.86 -43.91
C THR A 12 -28.69 -0.12 -43.74
N GLN A 13 -28.23 -0.68 -44.87
CA GLN A 13 -27.07 -1.56 -44.97
C GLN A 13 -25.77 -0.76 -45.00
N TYR A 14 -24.74 -1.22 -44.28
CA TYR A 14 -23.37 -0.73 -44.38
C TYR A 14 -22.51 -1.76 -45.12
N THR A 15 -21.90 -1.36 -46.23
CA THR A 15 -20.89 -2.10 -46.99
C THR A 15 -19.50 -1.82 -46.43
N LEU A 16 -18.80 -2.85 -45.95
CA LEU A 16 -17.38 -2.85 -45.59
C LEU A 16 -16.57 -3.34 -46.78
N THR A 17 -15.71 -2.47 -47.32
CA THR A 17 -14.72 -2.80 -48.34
C THR A 17 -13.39 -3.15 -47.67
N ASP A 18 -13.04 -4.43 -47.65
CA ASP A 18 -11.70 -4.93 -47.33
C ASP A 18 -10.76 -4.77 -48.53
N ARG A 19 -9.61 -4.13 -48.31
CA ARG A 19 -8.48 -4.14 -49.24
C ARG A 19 -7.34 -4.95 -48.62
N PHE A 20 -7.07 -6.10 -49.22
CA PHE A 20 -5.89 -6.93 -49.00
C PHE A 20 -4.62 -6.22 -49.47
N ILE A 21 -3.55 -6.27 -48.67
CA ILE A 21 -2.19 -5.92 -49.09
C ILE A 21 -1.41 -7.21 -49.30
N GLN A 22 -0.92 -7.36 -50.53
CA GLN A 22 -0.11 -8.44 -51.07
C GLN A 22 1.36 -8.26 -50.62
N ILE A 23 1.93 -9.27 -49.96
CA ILE A 23 3.34 -9.30 -49.57
C ILE A 23 4.12 -9.93 -50.73
N ASN A 24 4.96 -9.15 -51.41
CA ASN A 24 5.90 -9.64 -52.41
C ASN A 24 7.26 -9.97 -51.78
N GLU A 25 7.88 -11.00 -52.36
CA GLU A 25 9.15 -11.62 -52.00
C GLU A 25 10.35 -10.66 -52.03
N ALA A 26 11.32 -10.97 -51.18
CA ALA A 26 12.57 -10.23 -50.99
C ALA A 26 13.58 -10.47 -52.11
N PRO A 27 14.35 -9.45 -52.54
CA PRO A 27 15.57 -9.65 -53.31
C PRO A 27 16.80 -9.78 -52.41
N VAL A 28 17.71 -10.61 -52.93
CA VAL A 28 19.03 -11.04 -52.47
C VAL A 28 19.96 -9.88 -52.09
N ALA A 29 20.70 -10.06 -51.01
CA ALA A 29 21.76 -9.17 -50.53
C ALA A 29 23.05 -9.30 -51.37
N PRO A 30 23.77 -8.19 -51.61
CA PRO A 30 25.21 -8.21 -51.76
C PRO A 30 25.90 -7.71 -50.49
N ALA A 31 26.97 -8.41 -50.13
CA ALA A 31 27.89 -8.07 -49.05
C ALA A 31 28.55 -6.71 -49.28
N GLN A 32 28.74 -5.94 -48.22
CA GLN A 32 29.79 -4.92 -48.15
C GLN A 32 30.29 -4.70 -46.73
N GLU A 33 31.60 -4.49 -46.68
CA GLU A 33 32.50 -4.42 -45.55
C GLU A 33 32.44 -3.05 -44.83
N GLY A 34 32.87 -3.04 -43.56
CA GLY A 34 33.47 -1.86 -42.92
C GLY A 34 32.52 -0.94 -42.15
N SER A 35 32.34 -1.18 -40.85
CA SER A 35 31.82 -0.19 -39.91
C SER A 35 32.85 0.08 -38.81
N VAL A 36 33.52 1.22 -38.90
CA VAL A 36 34.34 1.84 -37.85
C VAL A 36 33.51 2.99 -37.26
N GLU A 37 33.50 3.05 -35.92
CA GLU A 37 33.14 4.20 -35.05
C GLU A 37 31.72 4.80 -35.10
N LEU A 38 31.05 4.79 -33.93
CA LEU A 38 30.63 6.01 -33.22
C LEU A 38 29.96 5.64 -31.89
N ALA A 39 30.77 5.61 -30.83
CA ALA A 39 30.34 5.50 -29.44
C ALA A 39 30.53 6.85 -28.74
N GLU A 40 29.89 7.90 -29.26
CA GLU A 40 29.70 9.18 -28.56
C GLU A 40 28.23 9.58 -28.76
N THR A 41 27.55 10.06 -27.70
CA THR A 41 26.27 10.82 -27.67
C THR A 41 25.26 10.42 -26.56
N ALA A 42 25.66 9.70 -25.50
CA ALA A 42 24.75 9.52 -24.35
C ALA A 42 24.61 10.80 -23.50
N ASP A 43 25.69 11.56 -23.27
CA ASP A 43 25.66 12.75 -22.39
C ASP A 43 25.04 14.01 -23.04
N ASN A 44 25.03 14.13 -24.37
CA ASN A 44 24.44 15.30 -25.06
C ASN A 44 22.89 15.26 -25.14
N LYS A 45 22.23 14.19 -24.69
CA LYS A 45 20.76 14.09 -24.74
C LYS A 45 20.05 14.80 -23.60
N GLU A 46 20.71 15.03 -22.46
CA GLU A 46 20.05 15.70 -21.32
C GLU A 46 19.97 17.22 -21.49
N GLU A 47 20.98 17.87 -22.07
CA GLU A 47 20.95 19.32 -22.32
C GLU A 47 19.87 19.72 -23.35
N ASN A 48 19.60 18.86 -24.33
CA ASN A 48 18.62 19.14 -25.40
C ASN A 48 17.16 19.16 -24.91
N ASN A 49 16.88 18.60 -23.74
CA ASN A 49 15.53 18.56 -23.16
C ASN A 49 15.12 19.83 -22.41
N PHE A 50 16.00 20.83 -22.33
CA PHE A 50 15.70 22.10 -21.69
C PHE A 50 14.82 22.99 -22.59
N TRP A 51 13.62 23.31 -22.10
CA TRP A 51 12.69 24.23 -22.74
C TRP A 51 12.85 25.63 -22.19
N ASP A 52 13.77 26.39 -22.77
CA ASP A 52 13.99 27.79 -22.40
C ASP A 52 12.80 28.70 -22.81
N ARG A 53 12.90 29.97 -22.42
CA ARG A 53 11.89 31.00 -22.69
C ARG A 53 11.70 31.23 -24.20
N ASN A 54 12.75 31.14 -25.00
CA ASN A 54 12.72 31.42 -26.43
C ASN A 54 12.09 30.25 -27.20
N ARG A 55 12.46 29.00 -26.89
CA ARG A 55 11.85 27.79 -27.46
C ARG A 55 10.36 27.71 -27.16
N ILE A 56 9.95 28.03 -25.93
CA ILE A 56 8.51 28.12 -25.58
C ILE A 56 7.81 29.21 -26.39
N LYS A 57 8.44 30.38 -26.53
CA LYS A 57 7.89 31.49 -27.32
C LYS A 57 7.75 31.10 -28.80
N LEU A 58 8.79 30.51 -29.38
CA LEU A 58 8.83 30.04 -30.77
C LEU A 58 7.74 29.00 -31.02
N LEU A 59 7.64 27.96 -30.18
CA LEU A 59 6.57 26.96 -30.23
C LEU A 59 5.18 27.63 -30.28
N LEU A 60 4.91 28.54 -29.35
CA LEU A 60 3.60 29.19 -29.26
C LEU A 60 3.33 30.14 -30.44
N THR A 61 4.36 30.81 -30.96
CA THR A 61 4.25 31.66 -32.16
C THR A 61 3.92 30.81 -33.39
N LEU A 62 4.66 29.73 -33.64
CA LEU A 62 4.42 28.85 -34.79
C LEU A 62 3.05 28.18 -34.71
N CYS A 63 2.60 27.75 -33.51
CA CYS A 63 1.24 27.26 -33.33
C CYS A 63 0.17 28.33 -33.65
N LEU A 64 0.44 29.60 -33.32
CA LEU A 64 -0.50 30.69 -33.59
C LEU A 64 -0.58 31.00 -35.10
N GLU A 65 0.57 31.08 -35.77
CA GLU A 65 0.68 31.38 -37.21
C GLU A 65 0.04 30.29 -38.06
N ASN A 66 0.21 29.02 -37.69
CA ASN A 66 -0.37 27.88 -38.40
C ASN A 66 -1.80 27.55 -37.98
N ASN A 67 -2.45 28.39 -37.16
CA ASN A 67 -3.79 28.13 -36.61
C ASN A 67 -3.94 26.75 -35.95
N TYR A 68 -2.89 26.26 -35.31
CA TYR A 68 -2.85 24.91 -34.75
C TYR A 68 -3.80 24.79 -33.55
N ARG A 69 -4.82 23.94 -33.66
CA ARG A 69 -5.86 23.78 -32.63
C ARG A 69 -5.87 22.42 -31.97
N ASN A 70 -5.58 21.34 -32.71
CA ASN A 70 -5.75 20.00 -32.17
C ASN A 70 -4.57 19.06 -32.47
N PRO A 71 -3.84 18.61 -31.43
CA PRO A 71 -2.70 17.72 -31.62
C PRO A 71 -3.02 16.34 -32.17
N ILE A 72 -4.29 15.93 -32.19
CA ILE A 72 -4.70 14.64 -32.76
C ILE A 72 -4.99 14.79 -34.25
N LYS A 73 -5.49 15.95 -34.70
CA LYS A 73 -5.87 16.17 -36.10
C LYS A 73 -4.71 16.67 -36.95
N ASP A 74 -3.82 17.45 -36.34
CA ASP A 74 -2.82 18.23 -37.05
C ASP A 74 -1.41 17.66 -36.82
N LYS A 75 -1.25 16.32 -36.96
CA LYS A 75 0.02 15.65 -36.65
C LYS A 75 1.17 16.18 -37.52
N THR A 76 0.95 16.33 -38.81
CA THR A 76 1.95 16.84 -39.77
C THR A 76 2.43 18.24 -39.42
N LEU A 77 1.50 19.15 -39.08
CA LEU A 77 1.86 20.51 -38.64
C LEU A 77 2.70 20.50 -37.36
N LEU A 78 2.45 19.54 -36.44
CA LEU A 78 3.26 19.44 -35.24
C LEU A 78 4.67 18.91 -35.54
N ASP A 79 4.81 18.04 -36.52
CA ASP A 79 6.10 17.53 -36.99
C ASP A 79 6.92 18.70 -37.57
N ASP A 80 6.31 19.54 -38.42
CA ASP A 80 6.94 20.75 -38.98
C ASP A 80 7.34 21.74 -37.87
N ILE A 81 6.46 22.00 -36.91
CA ILE A 81 6.75 22.89 -35.78
C ILE A 81 7.89 22.33 -34.93
N ALA A 82 7.95 21.01 -34.71
CA ALA A 82 8.98 20.37 -33.91
C ALA A 82 10.36 20.50 -34.57
N GLU A 83 10.43 20.36 -35.90
CA GLU A 83 11.64 20.60 -36.70
C GLU A 83 12.14 22.04 -36.50
N HIS A 84 11.26 23.03 -36.62
CA HIS A 84 11.63 24.45 -36.43
C HIS A 84 12.06 24.79 -35.00
N VAL A 85 11.53 24.09 -33.99
CA VAL A 85 11.90 24.25 -32.57
C VAL A 85 13.17 23.46 -32.22
N GLY A 86 13.61 22.56 -33.09
CA GLY A 86 14.76 21.68 -32.90
C GLY A 86 14.52 20.60 -31.85
N THR A 87 13.33 20.00 -31.80
CA THR A 87 12.93 18.98 -30.81
C THR A 87 12.18 17.85 -31.50
N SER A 88 11.94 16.73 -30.82
CA SER A 88 11.10 15.68 -31.38
C SER A 88 9.61 16.08 -31.36
N PRO A 89 8.78 15.58 -32.29
CA PRO A 89 7.34 15.84 -32.30
C PRO A 89 6.63 15.44 -31.00
N ASP A 90 7.08 14.36 -30.34
CA ASP A 90 6.52 13.89 -29.07
C ASP A 90 6.82 14.82 -27.90
N GLU A 91 8.05 15.34 -27.82
CA GLU A 91 8.44 16.36 -26.83
C GLU A 91 7.67 17.65 -27.06
N CYS A 92 7.55 18.08 -28.32
CA CYS A 92 6.76 19.24 -28.73
C CYS A 92 5.27 19.09 -28.32
N SER A 93 4.66 17.93 -28.64
CA SER A 93 3.28 17.58 -28.26
C SER A 93 3.09 17.62 -26.74
N THR A 94 4.03 17.04 -26.01
CA THR A 94 4.01 16.96 -24.55
C THR A 94 4.12 18.35 -23.94
N LYS A 95 5.02 19.19 -24.47
CA LYS A 95 5.19 20.57 -24.03
C LYS A 95 3.96 21.41 -24.30
N TYR A 96 3.39 21.34 -25.51
CA TYR A 96 2.16 22.03 -25.87
C TYR A 96 1.00 21.67 -24.93
N LYS A 97 0.78 20.38 -24.66
CA LYS A 97 -0.22 19.88 -23.69
C LYS A 97 0.02 20.44 -22.28
N ASN A 98 1.28 20.51 -21.84
CA ASN A 98 1.65 21.05 -20.53
C ASN A 98 1.46 22.57 -20.43
N LEU A 99 1.78 23.31 -21.49
CA LEU A 99 1.52 24.75 -21.59
C LEU A 99 0.01 25.01 -21.54
N ARG A 100 -0.79 24.25 -22.29
CA ARG A 100 -2.26 24.34 -22.26
C ARG A 100 -2.83 24.07 -20.87
N ARG A 101 -2.38 23.02 -20.17
CA ARG A 101 -2.78 22.73 -18.77
C ARG A 101 -2.42 23.88 -17.83
N THR A 102 -1.24 24.49 -18.02
CA THR A 102 -0.78 25.62 -17.22
C THR A 102 -1.60 26.87 -17.50
N PHE A 103 -1.88 27.17 -18.77
CA PHE A 103 -2.75 28.25 -19.18
C PHE A 103 -4.15 28.11 -18.57
N ILE A 104 -4.77 26.93 -18.66
CA ILE A 104 -6.07 26.66 -18.03
C ILE A 104 -6.01 26.95 -16.52
N ARG A 105 -4.96 26.50 -15.81
CA ARG A 105 -4.79 26.79 -14.37
C ARG A 105 -4.67 28.28 -14.08
N LEU A 106 -3.96 29.04 -14.92
CA LEU A 106 -3.82 30.49 -14.78
C LEU A 106 -5.12 31.21 -15.14
N LEU A 107 -5.87 30.73 -16.13
CA LEU A 107 -7.19 31.23 -16.47
C LEU A 107 -8.16 31.09 -15.28
N LYS A 108 -8.12 29.97 -14.56
CA LYS A 108 -8.88 29.80 -13.30
C LYS A 108 -8.48 30.85 -12.26
N LYS A 109 -7.18 31.14 -12.10
CA LYS A 109 -6.69 32.16 -11.16
C LYS A 109 -7.15 33.57 -11.57
N ARG A 110 -7.10 33.90 -12.87
CA ARG A 110 -7.53 35.20 -13.40
C ARG A 110 -9.02 35.45 -13.15
N ARG A 111 -9.87 34.41 -13.31
CA ARG A 111 -11.30 34.49 -12.99
C ARG A 111 -11.58 34.72 -11.50
N LEU A 112 -10.64 34.37 -10.61
CA LEU A 112 -10.69 34.68 -9.18
C LEU A 112 -10.14 36.09 -8.86
N GLY A 113 -9.97 36.96 -9.87
CA GLY A 113 -9.42 38.30 -9.70
C GLY A 113 -7.92 38.34 -9.44
N LYS A 114 -7.20 37.21 -9.59
CA LYS A 114 -5.75 37.19 -9.35
C LYS A 114 -4.99 37.64 -10.60
N GLU A 115 -4.08 38.58 -10.41
CA GLU A 115 -3.14 39.01 -11.45
C GLU A 115 -2.21 37.87 -11.88
N ILE A 116 -1.93 37.75 -13.18
CA ILE A 116 -1.09 36.69 -13.75
C ILE A 116 0.20 37.31 -14.32
N LYS A 117 1.33 37.09 -13.62
CA LYS A 117 2.66 37.58 -14.03
C LYS A 117 3.46 36.59 -14.90
N TRP A 118 2.80 35.62 -15.53
CA TRP A 118 3.50 34.61 -16.33
C TRP A 118 3.83 35.16 -17.72
N VAL A 119 5.12 35.19 -18.06
CA VAL A 119 5.64 35.86 -19.28
C VAL A 119 5.03 35.34 -20.60
N HIS A 120 4.55 34.09 -20.63
CA HIS A 120 3.91 33.49 -21.80
C HIS A 120 2.38 33.58 -21.78
N TYR A 121 1.78 34.21 -20.77
CA TYR A 121 0.33 34.20 -20.60
C TYR A 121 -0.41 34.82 -21.78
N ASN A 122 0.04 35.98 -22.28
CA ASN A 122 -0.63 36.69 -23.38
C ASN A 122 -0.56 35.91 -24.70
N ILE A 123 0.56 35.25 -25.00
CA ILE A 123 0.68 34.44 -26.22
C ILE A 123 -0.13 33.14 -26.09
N CYS A 124 -0.09 32.48 -24.92
CA CYS A 124 -0.96 31.34 -24.63
C CYS A 124 -2.44 31.71 -24.70
N GLU A 125 -2.82 32.93 -24.32
CA GLU A 125 -4.19 33.41 -24.40
C GLU A 125 -4.70 33.49 -25.84
N LYS A 126 -3.81 33.85 -26.78
CA LYS A 126 -4.11 33.85 -28.21
C LYS A 126 -4.16 32.43 -28.78
N VAL A 127 -3.14 31.61 -28.48
CA VAL A 127 -3.03 30.23 -28.97
C VAL A 127 -4.17 29.36 -28.46
N PHE A 128 -4.51 29.48 -27.17
CA PHE A 128 -5.54 28.68 -26.51
C PHE A 128 -6.84 29.47 -26.33
N ASN A 129 -7.22 30.30 -27.30
CA ASN A 129 -8.42 31.13 -27.19
C ASN A 129 -9.70 30.30 -26.99
N GLU A 130 -9.74 29.07 -27.51
CA GLU A 130 -10.84 28.14 -27.30
C GLU A 130 -11.04 27.79 -25.81
N CYS A 131 -9.96 27.82 -25.02
CA CYS A 131 -10.05 27.59 -23.58
C CYS A 131 -10.86 28.67 -22.84
N LYS A 132 -11.05 29.87 -23.41
CA LYS A 132 -11.91 30.91 -22.82
C LYS A 132 -13.40 30.54 -22.87
N SER A 133 -13.79 29.82 -23.93
CA SER A 133 -15.15 29.32 -24.14
C SER A 133 -15.48 28.06 -23.33
N LEU A 134 -14.50 27.51 -22.58
CA LEU A 134 -14.76 26.33 -21.76
C LEU A 134 -15.88 26.62 -20.75
N PRO A 135 -16.81 25.65 -20.57
CA PRO A 135 -17.93 25.83 -19.68
C PRO A 135 -17.44 26.10 -18.25
N PRO A 136 -18.17 26.91 -17.46
CA PRO A 136 -17.80 27.24 -16.08
C PRO A 136 -17.45 26.00 -15.24
N SER A 137 -18.15 24.88 -15.44
CA SER A 137 -17.92 23.60 -14.77
C SER A 137 -16.51 23.01 -14.93
N VAL A 138 -15.82 23.31 -16.04
CA VAL A 138 -14.44 22.87 -16.29
C VAL A 138 -13.44 23.80 -15.60
N LEU A 139 -13.79 25.09 -15.51
CA LEU A 139 -12.93 26.13 -14.98
C LEU A 139 -13.15 26.40 -13.48
N GLU A 140 -14.24 25.90 -12.91
CA GLU A 140 -14.55 26.07 -11.50
C GLU A 140 -13.43 25.47 -10.61
N PRO A 141 -13.00 26.20 -9.57
CA PRO A 141 -12.20 25.63 -8.50
C PRO A 141 -12.98 24.55 -7.76
N TRP A 142 -12.27 23.57 -7.21
CA TRP A 142 -12.86 22.64 -6.26
C TRP A 142 -12.88 23.28 -4.88
N ASP A 143 -14.00 23.89 -4.51
CA ASP A 143 -14.24 24.33 -3.13
C ASP A 143 -14.38 23.13 -2.17
N ASP A 144 -14.34 23.41 -0.87
CA ASP A 144 -14.38 22.40 0.17
C ASP A 144 -15.68 21.57 0.17
N HIS A 145 -16.82 22.22 -0.10
CA HIS A 145 -18.13 21.54 -0.14
C HIS A 145 -18.19 20.55 -1.30
N ARG A 146 -17.77 20.97 -2.49
CA ARG A 146 -17.72 20.11 -3.68
C ARG A 146 -16.74 18.95 -3.52
N VAL A 147 -15.63 19.15 -2.82
CA VAL A 147 -14.70 18.06 -2.47
C VAL A 147 -15.35 17.05 -1.53
N LYS A 148 -16.07 17.52 -0.49
CA LYS A 148 -16.79 16.64 0.42
C LYS A 148 -17.89 15.86 -0.31
N ASN A 149 -18.63 16.49 -1.21
CA ASN A 149 -19.65 15.82 -2.04
C ASN A 149 -19.02 14.75 -2.94
N LEU A 150 -17.89 15.04 -3.60
CA LEU A 150 -17.14 14.03 -4.37
C LEU A 150 -16.75 12.82 -3.52
N LEU A 151 -16.25 13.04 -2.32
CA LEU A 151 -15.81 11.97 -1.44
C LEU A 151 -17.00 11.16 -0.90
N ASN A 152 -18.14 11.80 -0.58
CA ASN A 152 -19.37 11.11 -0.19
C ASN A 152 -19.91 10.24 -1.32
N LEU A 153 -20.05 10.80 -2.53
CA LEU A 153 -20.51 10.06 -3.72
C LEU A 153 -19.60 8.86 -4.03
N TYR A 154 -18.28 9.02 -3.85
CA TYR A 154 -17.34 7.92 -3.99
C TYR A 154 -17.56 6.81 -2.93
N ILE A 155 -17.85 7.19 -1.68
CA ILE A 155 -18.14 6.24 -0.58
C ILE A 155 -19.47 5.52 -0.82
N GLU A 156 -20.49 6.22 -1.30
CA GLU A 156 -21.80 5.64 -1.64
C GLU A 156 -21.70 4.62 -2.78
N ASN A 157 -20.82 4.87 -3.76
CA ASN A 157 -20.59 4.00 -4.90
C ASN A 157 -19.42 3.02 -4.70
N LEU A 158 -18.94 2.83 -3.47
CA LEU A 158 -17.69 2.10 -3.22
C LEU A 158 -17.82 0.59 -3.48
N SER A 159 -19.03 0.03 -3.40
CA SER A 159 -19.34 -1.36 -3.80
C SER A 159 -19.14 -1.50 -5.30
N ARG A 160 -19.68 -0.56 -6.08
CA ARG A 160 -19.56 -0.50 -7.53
C ARG A 160 -18.10 -0.35 -7.96
N PHE A 161 -17.30 0.47 -7.28
CA PHE A 161 -15.86 0.58 -7.56
C PHE A 161 -15.07 -0.70 -7.30
N ARG A 162 -15.54 -1.57 -6.41
CA ARG A 162 -14.87 -2.82 -6.03
C ARG A 162 -15.45 -4.05 -6.74
N GLY A 163 -16.70 -3.99 -7.19
CA GLY A 163 -17.37 -5.05 -7.91
C GLY A 163 -16.85 -5.19 -9.34
N SER A 164 -16.92 -6.41 -9.88
CA SER A 164 -16.64 -6.70 -11.29
C SER A 164 -17.77 -6.28 -12.24
N ASP A 165 -18.96 -6.04 -11.69
CA ASP A 165 -20.20 -5.96 -12.46
C ASP A 165 -20.40 -4.61 -13.15
N CYS A 166 -19.56 -3.62 -12.87
CA CYS A 166 -19.57 -2.33 -13.56
C CYS A 166 -18.17 -1.78 -13.80
N LEU A 167 -17.99 -1.09 -14.93
CA LEU A 167 -16.75 -0.40 -15.24
C LEU A 167 -16.61 0.83 -14.35
N GLN A 168 -15.42 1.04 -13.78
CA GLN A 168 -15.16 2.24 -12.95
C GLN A 168 -15.43 3.54 -13.70
N LYS A 169 -15.28 3.55 -15.02
CA LYS A 169 -15.58 4.70 -15.88
C LYS A 169 -17.05 5.13 -15.75
N ASP A 170 -17.97 4.18 -15.70
CA ASP A 170 -19.41 4.46 -15.61
C ASP A 170 -19.76 5.03 -14.24
N VAL A 171 -19.17 4.49 -13.17
CA VAL A 171 -19.32 5.04 -11.83
C VAL A 171 -18.82 6.49 -11.77
N TRP A 172 -17.67 6.80 -12.37
CA TRP A 172 -17.17 8.18 -12.46
C TRP A 172 -18.07 9.09 -13.28
N ARG A 173 -18.71 8.58 -14.33
CA ARG A 173 -19.67 9.30 -15.16
C ARG A 173 -20.92 9.68 -14.37
N ASP A 174 -21.44 8.75 -13.57
CA ASP A 174 -22.59 9.00 -12.68
C ASP A 174 -22.27 10.08 -11.65
N ILE A 175 -21.12 9.96 -10.97
CA ILE A 175 -20.64 10.94 -9.99
C ILE A 175 -20.46 12.31 -10.65
N ALA A 176 -19.88 12.36 -11.85
CA ALA A 176 -19.65 13.60 -12.57
C ALA A 176 -20.96 14.28 -12.99
N SER A 177 -21.97 13.51 -13.39
CA SER A 177 -23.31 14.01 -13.71
C SER A 177 -23.95 14.66 -12.50
N GLN A 178 -23.84 14.04 -11.31
CA GLN A 178 -24.36 14.59 -10.06
C GLN A 178 -23.62 15.85 -9.59
N LEU A 179 -22.31 15.95 -9.87
CA LEU A 179 -21.50 17.11 -9.50
C LEU A 179 -21.47 18.23 -10.56
N GLY A 180 -22.19 18.06 -11.67
CA GLY A 180 -22.16 19.02 -12.79
C GLY A 180 -20.74 19.26 -13.33
N THR A 181 -19.93 18.22 -13.47
CA THR A 181 -18.56 18.31 -14.02
C THR A 181 -18.25 17.11 -14.93
N THR A 182 -17.00 16.95 -15.35
CA THR A 182 -16.57 15.83 -16.21
C THR A 182 -16.05 14.65 -15.39
N GLU A 183 -16.24 13.43 -15.89
CA GLU A 183 -15.69 12.19 -15.29
C GLU A 183 -14.19 12.29 -15.03
N TYR A 184 -13.47 12.89 -15.99
CA TYR A 184 -12.04 13.15 -15.89
C TYR A 184 -11.71 14.06 -14.70
N ASN A 185 -12.45 15.15 -14.49
CA ASN A 185 -12.22 16.07 -13.38
C ASN A 185 -12.45 15.39 -12.02
N CYS A 186 -13.53 14.62 -11.88
CA CYS A 186 -13.81 13.85 -10.66
C CYS A 186 -12.69 12.85 -10.35
N TYR A 187 -12.34 12.00 -11.31
CA TYR A 187 -11.28 11.00 -11.16
C TYR A 187 -9.94 11.64 -10.79
N HIS A 188 -9.53 12.69 -11.52
CA HIS A 188 -8.26 13.36 -11.25
C HIS A 188 -8.23 14.08 -9.91
N LYS A 189 -9.33 14.72 -9.50
CA LYS A 189 -9.43 15.35 -8.19
C LYS A 189 -9.31 14.29 -7.08
N TYR A 190 -10.05 13.20 -7.19
CA TYR A 190 -9.96 12.08 -6.25
C TYR A 190 -8.55 11.47 -6.19
N LYS A 191 -7.93 11.21 -7.34
CA LYS A 191 -6.54 10.70 -7.45
C LYS A 191 -5.54 11.62 -6.74
N ASN A 192 -5.69 12.93 -6.90
CA ASN A 192 -4.85 13.91 -6.22
C ASN A 192 -5.08 13.94 -4.71
N LEU A 193 -6.34 13.86 -4.26
CA LEU A 193 -6.69 13.75 -2.84
C LEU A 193 -6.12 12.48 -2.22
N LYS A 194 -6.21 11.34 -2.92
CA LYS A 194 -5.62 10.06 -2.51
C LYS A 194 -4.10 10.14 -2.35
N ARG A 195 -3.40 10.77 -3.30
CA ARG A 195 -1.95 11.03 -3.18
C ARG A 195 -1.62 11.94 -2.00
N ALA A 196 -2.41 12.99 -1.79
CA ALA A 196 -2.24 13.90 -0.65
C ALA A 196 -2.46 13.17 0.69
N HIS A 197 -3.46 12.28 0.78
CA HIS A 197 -3.71 11.44 1.94
C HIS A 197 -2.49 10.59 2.30
N PHE A 198 -1.90 9.89 1.33
CA PHE A 198 -0.73 9.04 1.60
C PHE A 198 0.50 9.85 2.01
N LYS A 199 0.75 11.01 1.38
CA LYS A 199 1.84 11.92 1.81
C LYS A 199 1.61 12.44 3.23
N TRP A 200 0.37 12.78 3.57
CA TRP A 200 0.01 13.21 4.92
C TRP A 200 0.17 12.08 5.95
N MET A 201 -0.25 10.86 5.61
CA MET A 201 -0.07 9.67 6.45
C MET A 201 1.41 9.39 6.72
N GLN A 202 2.27 9.50 5.71
CA GLN A 202 3.71 9.32 5.86
C GLN A 202 4.30 10.34 6.83
N ARG A 203 4.01 11.64 6.62
CA ARG A 203 4.48 12.71 7.51
C ARG A 203 4.00 12.56 8.96
N ASN A 204 2.77 12.12 9.16
CA ASN A 204 2.22 11.91 10.50
C ASN A 204 2.89 10.76 11.26
N ARG A 205 3.44 9.77 10.57
CA ARG A 205 4.24 8.71 11.21
C ARG A 205 5.56 9.26 11.75
N ASP A 206 6.16 10.21 11.03
CA ASP A 206 7.47 10.76 11.36
C ASP A 206 7.38 11.90 12.40
N ALA A 207 6.35 12.75 12.33
CA ALA A 207 6.28 13.96 13.14
C ALA A 207 5.79 13.76 14.58
N GLY A 208 5.26 12.59 14.94
CA GLY A 208 4.72 12.28 16.28
C GLY A 208 3.51 13.11 16.73
N LYS A 209 3.19 14.21 16.04
CA LYS A 209 2.00 15.05 16.25
C LYS A 209 1.05 14.88 15.05
N PRO A 210 -0.23 14.54 15.28
CA PRO A 210 -1.19 14.37 14.19
C PRO A 210 -1.52 15.73 13.56
N ALA A 211 -0.98 16.01 12.38
CA ALA A 211 -1.41 17.15 11.59
C ALA A 211 -2.88 16.96 11.20
N LYS A 212 -3.76 17.94 11.42
CA LYS A 212 -5.16 17.82 11.00
C LYS A 212 -5.26 17.91 9.47
N TRP A 213 -5.84 16.90 8.83
CA TRP A 213 -6.21 16.96 7.42
C TRP A 213 -7.73 16.84 7.27
N PRO A 214 -8.41 17.84 6.68
CA PRO A 214 -9.88 17.95 6.72
C PRO A 214 -10.60 16.76 6.07
N TYR A 215 -9.93 16.05 5.16
CA TYR A 215 -10.52 14.93 4.42
C TYR A 215 -10.13 13.55 4.97
N HIS A 216 -9.36 13.49 6.06
CA HIS A 216 -8.87 12.22 6.60
C HIS A 216 -9.99 11.22 6.91
N GLN A 217 -11.07 11.68 7.57
CA GLN A 217 -12.21 10.83 7.91
C GLN A 217 -12.87 10.15 6.70
N TYR A 218 -12.86 10.79 5.53
CA TYR A 218 -13.39 10.19 4.30
C TYR A 218 -12.47 9.09 3.79
N PHE A 219 -11.15 9.30 3.84
CA PHE A 219 -10.18 8.30 3.41
C PHE A 219 -10.05 7.12 4.38
N GLU A 220 -10.27 7.34 5.67
CA GLU A 220 -10.47 6.25 6.64
C GLU A 220 -11.66 5.38 6.24
N ARG A 221 -12.80 6.00 5.91
CA ARG A 221 -13.98 5.28 5.41
C ARG A 221 -13.68 4.51 4.12
N ILE A 222 -12.97 5.12 3.19
CA ILE A 222 -12.64 4.54 1.88
C ILE A 222 -11.70 3.34 1.99
N PHE A 223 -10.66 3.43 2.81
CA PHE A 223 -9.60 2.41 2.88
C PHE A 223 -9.79 1.39 3.99
N TYR A 224 -10.30 1.79 5.14
CA TYR A 224 -10.25 0.98 6.37
C TYR A 224 -11.64 0.57 6.87
N GLU A 225 -12.68 1.37 6.63
CA GLU A 225 -14.03 1.05 7.13
C GLU A 225 -14.96 0.44 6.07
N TYR A 226 -14.52 0.25 4.83
CA TYR A 226 -15.38 -0.35 3.81
C TYR A 226 -15.25 -1.87 3.75
N ASN A 227 -16.21 -2.54 4.37
CA ASN A 227 -16.67 -3.87 3.98
C ASN A 227 -18.13 -3.69 3.49
N PRO A 228 -18.46 -4.05 2.24
CA PRO A 228 -19.78 -3.79 1.66
C PRO A 228 -20.94 -4.40 2.46
N ASN A 229 -20.68 -5.45 3.24
CA ASN A 229 -21.68 -6.15 4.04
C ASN A 229 -21.68 -5.76 5.53
N THR A 230 -20.69 -4.99 5.99
CA THR A 230 -20.61 -4.58 7.40
C THR A 230 -20.35 -3.09 7.45
N GLY A 231 -21.39 -2.34 7.81
CA GLY A 231 -21.30 -0.89 8.00
C GLY A 231 -20.15 -0.51 8.95
N PRO A 232 -19.74 0.76 8.95
CA PRO A 232 -18.67 1.24 9.82
C PRO A 232 -18.97 0.83 11.27
N TRP A 233 -17.93 0.47 12.02
CA TRP A 233 -18.02 0.25 13.47
C TRP A 233 -18.35 1.58 14.14
N ASP A 234 -19.62 1.93 14.14
CA ASP A 234 -20.10 3.14 14.77
C ASP A 234 -19.98 3.03 16.30
N ARG A 235 -20.32 4.12 16.96
CA ARG A 235 -20.19 4.24 18.40
C ARG A 235 -21.12 3.28 19.14
N THR A 236 -22.34 3.08 18.63
CA THR A 236 -23.37 2.26 19.25
C THR A 236 -22.99 0.79 19.14
N LYS A 237 -22.66 0.33 17.93
CA LYS A 237 -22.21 -1.02 17.64
C LYS A 237 -20.91 -1.39 18.37
N THR A 238 -19.97 -0.44 18.49
CA THR A 238 -18.76 -0.65 19.29
C THR A 238 -19.09 -0.81 20.77
N LYS A 239 -20.07 -0.08 21.29
CA LYS A 239 -20.51 -0.18 22.68
C LYS A 239 -21.25 -1.50 22.92
N GLU A 240 -22.14 -1.91 22.03
CA GLU A 240 -22.81 -3.22 22.04
C GLU A 240 -21.81 -4.38 22.05
N LEU A 241 -20.74 -4.30 21.25
CA LEU A 241 -19.66 -5.30 21.25
C LEU A 241 -18.99 -5.44 22.63
N ILE A 242 -18.68 -4.31 23.26
CA ILE A 242 -18.02 -4.28 24.57
C ILE A 242 -18.96 -4.83 25.65
N ASP A 243 -20.22 -4.42 25.62
CA ASP A 243 -21.22 -4.81 26.61
C ASP A 243 -21.58 -6.30 26.47
N ALA A 244 -21.77 -6.80 25.24
CA ALA A 244 -21.95 -8.22 24.97
C ALA A 244 -20.74 -9.05 25.41
N TYR A 245 -19.51 -8.58 25.17
CA TYR A 245 -18.31 -9.26 25.67
C TYR A 245 -18.27 -9.29 27.20
N LEU A 246 -18.60 -8.18 27.86
CA LEU A 246 -18.59 -8.06 29.32
C LEU A 246 -19.56 -9.04 29.99
N GLN A 247 -20.73 -9.28 29.38
CA GLN A 247 -21.74 -10.22 29.89
C GLN A 247 -21.28 -11.69 29.92
N ILE A 248 -20.40 -12.10 28.99
CA ILE A 248 -19.90 -13.48 28.88
C ILE A 248 -18.38 -13.59 29.10
N ALA A 249 -17.78 -12.58 29.74
CA ALA A 249 -16.33 -12.49 29.91
C ALA A 249 -15.74 -13.63 30.75
N ASP A 250 -16.54 -14.20 31.66
CA ASP A 250 -16.22 -15.37 32.46
C ASP A 250 -16.11 -16.64 31.61
N LYS A 251 -17.05 -16.85 30.67
CA LYS A 251 -17.04 -17.99 29.73
C LYS A 251 -15.76 -18.00 28.89
N PHE A 252 -15.24 -16.83 28.49
CA PHE A 252 -14.00 -16.71 27.70
C PHE A 252 -12.74 -17.24 28.41
N ARG A 253 -12.77 -17.37 29.74
CA ARG A 253 -11.65 -17.90 30.53
C ARG A 253 -11.76 -19.39 30.79
N SER A 254 -12.99 -19.90 30.84
CA SER A 254 -13.21 -21.32 31.07
C SER A 254 -12.76 -22.13 29.85
N PRO A 255 -11.85 -23.10 30.01
CA PRO A 255 -11.40 -23.95 28.91
C PRO A 255 -12.52 -24.87 28.39
N ARG A 256 -13.65 -24.95 29.10
CA ARG A 256 -14.83 -25.71 28.68
C ARG A 256 -15.51 -25.10 27.45
N TYR A 257 -15.36 -23.78 27.22
CA TYR A 257 -15.99 -23.09 26.10
C TYR A 257 -14.99 -22.83 24.98
N GLN A 258 -15.38 -23.15 23.75
CA GLN A 258 -14.62 -22.75 22.58
C GLN A 258 -14.83 -21.26 22.30
N LYS A 259 -13.73 -20.50 22.21
CA LYS A 259 -13.79 -19.06 21.90
C LYS A 259 -14.54 -18.75 20.61
N LYS A 260 -14.49 -19.67 19.63
CA LYS A 260 -15.20 -19.53 18.35
C LYS A 260 -16.71 -19.40 18.56
N ASP A 261 -17.29 -20.15 19.49
CA ASP A 261 -18.74 -20.14 19.72
C ASP A 261 -19.17 -18.95 20.57
N LEU A 262 -18.35 -18.53 21.53
CA LEU A 262 -18.60 -17.29 22.29
C LEU A 262 -18.59 -16.06 21.37
N TRP A 263 -17.69 -16.01 20.38
CA TRP A 263 -17.72 -14.95 19.38
C TRP A 263 -18.93 -15.02 18.46
N LYS A 264 -19.49 -16.22 18.18
CA LYS A 264 -20.76 -16.33 17.47
C LYS A 264 -21.92 -15.76 18.30
N GLU A 265 -21.96 -16.03 19.61
CA GLU A 265 -22.95 -15.47 20.53
C GLU A 265 -22.94 -13.93 20.49
N ILE A 266 -21.76 -13.32 20.63
CA ILE A 266 -21.58 -11.87 20.52
C ILE A 266 -22.00 -11.36 19.12
N SER A 267 -21.66 -12.09 18.06
CA SER A 267 -21.94 -11.68 16.69
C SER A 267 -23.42 -11.52 16.39
N MET A 268 -24.26 -12.35 17.01
CA MET A 268 -25.72 -12.26 16.90
C MET A 268 -26.26 -10.98 17.54
N VAL A 269 -25.67 -10.53 18.64
CA VAL A 269 -26.07 -9.29 19.34
C VAL A 269 -25.64 -8.05 18.55
N VAL A 270 -24.42 -8.05 18.02
CA VAL A 270 -23.82 -6.87 17.37
C VAL A 270 -24.26 -6.70 15.91
N GLY A 271 -24.86 -7.73 15.30
CA GLY A 271 -25.22 -7.72 13.88
C GLY A 271 -23.98 -7.70 12.96
N GLU A 272 -22.93 -8.40 13.36
CA GLU A 272 -21.64 -8.46 12.67
C GLU A 272 -21.17 -9.91 12.55
N THR A 273 -20.13 -10.18 11.76
CA THR A 273 -19.54 -11.54 11.76
C THR A 273 -18.71 -11.78 13.02
N ALA A 274 -18.69 -13.02 13.53
CA ALA A 274 -17.89 -13.41 14.69
C ALA A 274 -16.39 -13.06 14.53
N ALA A 275 -15.85 -13.24 13.33
CA ALA A 275 -14.46 -12.88 13.01
C ALA A 275 -14.21 -11.36 13.09
N ASN A 276 -15.16 -10.54 12.64
CA ASN A 276 -15.06 -9.09 12.74
C ASN A 276 -15.17 -8.61 14.19
N CYS A 277 -16.08 -9.19 14.97
CA CYS A 277 -16.22 -8.91 16.40
C CYS A 277 -14.92 -9.20 17.16
N ASP A 278 -14.36 -10.41 16.98
CA ASP A 278 -13.09 -10.81 17.59
C ASP A 278 -11.94 -9.87 17.17
N LYS A 279 -11.80 -9.59 15.86
CA LYS A 279 -10.75 -8.71 15.35
C LYS A 279 -10.88 -7.29 15.93
N LYS A 280 -12.08 -6.72 15.93
CA LYS A 280 -12.37 -5.39 16.49
C LYS A 280 -12.03 -5.36 17.98
N PHE A 281 -12.52 -6.34 18.74
CA PHE A 281 -12.29 -6.41 20.17
C PHE A 281 -10.79 -6.57 20.50
N ARG A 282 -10.05 -7.42 19.77
CA ARG A 282 -8.59 -7.57 19.93
C ARG A 282 -7.85 -6.26 19.68
N ASN A 283 -8.23 -5.50 18.65
CA ASN A 283 -7.61 -4.20 18.36
C ASN A 283 -7.89 -3.18 19.49
N MET A 284 -9.11 -3.16 20.03
CA MET A 284 -9.48 -2.31 21.16
C MET A 284 -8.73 -2.72 22.43
N LYS A 285 -8.62 -4.02 22.69
CA LYS A 285 -7.84 -4.59 23.80
C LYS A 285 -6.37 -4.19 23.72
N GLN A 286 -5.75 -4.27 22.55
CA GLN A 286 -4.36 -3.82 22.35
C GLN A 286 -4.20 -2.32 22.59
N THR A 287 -5.19 -1.52 22.17
CA THR A 287 -5.20 -0.07 22.42
C THR A 287 -5.27 0.21 23.92
N TYR A 288 -6.18 -0.47 24.63
CA TYR A 288 -6.30 -0.37 26.08
C TYR A 288 -4.98 -0.72 26.79
N ILE A 289 -4.35 -1.87 26.48
CA ILE A 289 -3.08 -2.29 27.09
C ILE A 289 -1.99 -1.23 26.90
N LYS A 290 -1.87 -0.67 25.69
CA LYS A 290 -0.89 0.41 25.43
C LYS A 290 -1.17 1.65 26.25
N LEU A 291 -2.44 2.03 26.42
CA LEU A 291 -2.84 3.18 27.23
C LEU A 291 -2.64 2.93 28.72
N LYS A 292 -2.96 1.73 29.20
CA LYS A 292 -2.77 1.31 30.59
C LYS A 292 -1.28 1.30 30.97
N ASN A 293 -0.43 0.70 30.15
CA ASN A 293 1.04 0.74 30.37
C ASN A 293 1.61 2.17 30.39
N ARG A 294 1.04 3.09 29.61
CA ARG A 294 1.44 4.51 29.66
C ARG A 294 0.99 5.18 30.96
N ALA A 295 -0.23 4.87 31.42
CA ALA A 295 -0.77 5.36 32.67
C ALA A 295 0.06 4.90 33.87
N ASP A 296 0.39 3.61 33.90
CA ASP A 296 1.15 3.00 34.98
C ASP A 296 2.61 3.52 35.01
N ALA A 297 3.12 4.02 33.88
CA ALA A 297 4.39 4.76 33.78
C ALA A 297 4.28 6.24 34.18
N GLY A 298 3.18 6.67 34.81
CA GLY A 298 2.95 8.04 35.28
C GLY A 298 2.63 9.05 34.18
N ARG A 299 2.39 8.62 32.93
CA ARG A 299 2.01 9.53 31.84
C ARG A 299 0.51 9.76 31.86
N THR A 300 0.07 10.99 31.55
CA THR A 300 -1.35 11.32 31.47
C THR A 300 -2.05 10.46 30.43
N ILE A 301 -3.14 9.81 30.84
CA ILE A 301 -3.97 9.01 29.96
C ILE A 301 -4.66 9.94 28.97
N THR A 302 -4.47 9.67 27.67
CA THR A 302 -5.30 10.29 26.64
C THR A 302 -6.76 9.87 26.84
N LYS A 303 -7.71 10.83 26.80
CA LYS A 303 -9.16 10.58 26.95
C LYS A 303 -9.69 9.63 25.85
N TRP A 304 -9.46 8.33 26.03
CA TRP A 304 -9.99 7.29 25.16
C TRP A 304 -11.35 6.87 25.71
N ARG A 305 -12.37 6.99 24.87
CA ARG A 305 -13.78 6.89 25.27
C ARG A 305 -14.14 5.55 25.94
N TYR A 306 -13.50 4.47 25.50
CA TYR A 306 -13.75 3.11 25.97
C TYR A 306 -12.79 2.66 27.08
N TYR A 307 -11.98 3.57 27.61
CA TYR A 307 -10.97 3.23 28.62
C TYR A 307 -11.62 2.66 29.88
N ARG A 308 -12.66 3.32 30.41
CA ARG A 308 -13.39 2.87 31.59
C ARG A 308 -14.10 1.53 31.37
N ASP A 309 -14.66 1.30 30.18
CA ASP A 309 -15.32 0.03 29.88
C ASP A 309 -14.31 -1.14 29.90
N PHE A 310 -13.13 -0.94 29.31
CA PHE A 310 -12.06 -1.93 29.36
C PHE A 310 -11.46 -2.09 30.75
N GLU A 311 -11.33 -1.00 31.50
CA GLU A 311 -10.92 -1.05 32.90
C GLU A 311 -11.88 -1.90 33.72
N ASN A 312 -13.20 -1.79 33.49
CA ASN A 312 -14.20 -2.66 34.11
C ASN A 312 -13.99 -4.13 33.72
N ILE A 313 -13.87 -4.44 32.41
CA ILE A 313 -13.61 -5.81 31.93
C ILE A 313 -12.38 -6.42 32.63
N TYR A 314 -11.29 -5.65 32.74
CA TYR A 314 -10.04 -6.12 33.35
C TYR A 314 -10.07 -6.17 34.88
N ASN A 315 -10.77 -5.25 35.53
CA ASN A 315 -10.93 -5.26 36.99
C ASN A 315 -11.82 -6.41 37.44
N LEU A 316 -12.90 -6.69 36.71
CA LEU A 316 -13.66 -7.92 36.89
C LEU A 316 -12.73 -9.12 36.71
N THR A 317 -11.88 -9.12 35.67
CA THR A 317 -10.91 -10.20 35.44
C THR A 317 -9.97 -10.45 36.60
N ASN A 318 -9.38 -9.40 37.15
CA ASN A 318 -8.43 -9.52 38.24
C ASN A 318 -9.07 -10.01 39.54
N ARG A 319 -10.33 -9.64 39.85
CA ARG A 319 -11.02 -10.13 41.07
C ARG A 319 -11.15 -11.66 41.13
N TRP A 320 -11.30 -12.32 40.00
CA TRP A 320 -11.41 -13.78 39.94
C TRP A 320 -10.05 -14.47 40.00
N GLU A 321 -9.01 -13.85 39.42
CA GLU A 321 -7.65 -14.42 39.47
C GLU A 321 -6.95 -14.16 40.80
N SER A 322 -7.40 -13.21 41.63
CA SER A 322 -6.93 -13.05 43.02
C SER A 322 -7.21 -14.25 43.94
N ARG A 323 -8.00 -15.25 43.50
CA ARG A 323 -8.19 -16.50 44.25
C ARG A 323 -7.09 -17.55 43.99
N THR A 324 -6.21 -17.32 43.03
CA THR A 324 -4.97 -18.08 42.82
C THR A 324 -3.80 -17.11 42.88
N PRO A 325 -2.91 -17.18 43.87
CA PRO A 325 -1.81 -16.23 44.01
C PRO A 325 -1.00 -16.08 42.71
N ARG A 326 -1.15 -14.95 42.01
CA ARG A 326 -0.42 -14.61 40.77
C ARG A 326 1.05 -14.22 41.01
N THR A 327 1.72 -14.85 41.96
CA THR A 327 3.18 -14.78 42.10
C THR A 327 3.92 -15.68 41.10
N HIS A 328 3.20 -16.56 40.38
CA HIS A 328 3.82 -17.59 39.55
C HIS A 328 4.25 -17.12 38.15
N ASP A 329 3.78 -15.96 37.65
CA ASP A 329 3.96 -15.55 36.25
C ASP A 329 5.39 -15.12 35.90
N GLU A 330 6.07 -14.39 36.78
CA GLU A 330 7.49 -14.05 36.59
C GLU A 330 8.41 -15.23 36.93
N ASP A 331 7.97 -16.08 37.85
CA ASP A 331 8.75 -17.19 38.34
C ASP A 331 8.81 -18.33 37.32
N TYR A 332 7.71 -18.64 36.62
CA TYR A 332 7.75 -19.71 35.62
C TYR A 332 8.67 -19.40 34.43
N VAL A 333 8.81 -18.12 34.05
CA VAL A 333 9.72 -17.73 32.96
C VAL A 333 11.17 -17.95 33.39
N LYS A 334 11.51 -17.59 34.63
CA LYS A 334 12.83 -17.87 35.20
C LYS A 334 13.07 -19.38 35.31
N GLN A 335 12.10 -20.15 35.80
CA GLN A 335 12.16 -21.61 35.86
C GLN A 335 12.35 -22.22 34.45
N LEU A 336 11.68 -21.69 33.42
CA LEU A 336 11.83 -22.12 32.03
C LEU A 336 13.22 -21.81 31.45
N LEU A 337 13.77 -20.64 31.73
CA LEU A 337 15.11 -20.27 31.26
C LEU A 337 16.21 -21.03 32.02
N ASN A 338 16.07 -21.22 33.33
CA ASN A 338 16.96 -22.06 34.15
C ASN A 338 16.96 -23.50 33.66
N PHE A 339 15.79 -24.09 33.44
CA PHE A 339 15.67 -25.44 32.92
C PHE A 339 16.35 -25.60 31.56
N TYR A 340 16.24 -24.59 30.68
CA TYR A 340 16.95 -24.60 29.40
C TYR A 340 18.47 -24.55 29.59
N LEU A 341 18.98 -23.70 30.48
CA LEU A 341 20.41 -23.60 30.80
C LEU A 341 20.95 -24.94 31.34
N GLU A 342 20.23 -25.57 32.27
CA GLU A 342 20.59 -26.86 32.86
C GLU A 342 20.57 -28.02 31.86
N ASN A 343 19.75 -27.93 30.81
CA ASN A 343 19.59 -28.97 29.80
C ASN A 343 20.09 -28.53 28.42
N LYS A 344 21.00 -27.53 28.36
CA LYS A 344 21.47 -26.92 27.10
C LYS A 344 22.00 -27.97 26.11
N GLU A 345 22.79 -28.93 26.59
CA GLU A 345 23.34 -30.01 25.77
C GLU A 345 22.25 -30.89 25.13
N LYS A 346 21.20 -31.23 25.88
CA LYS A 346 20.05 -32.01 25.36
C LYS A 346 19.25 -31.25 24.31
N PHE A 347 19.21 -29.91 24.39
CA PHE A 347 18.57 -29.06 23.39
C PHE A 347 19.43 -28.87 22.13
N GLN A 348 20.76 -29.01 22.25
CA GLN A 348 21.71 -28.96 21.14
C GLN A 348 21.82 -30.31 20.41
N ASP A 349 21.58 -31.43 21.10
CA ASP A 349 21.57 -32.75 20.50
C ASP A 349 20.42 -32.90 19.49
N GLN A 350 20.77 -33.07 18.21
CA GLN A 350 19.81 -33.25 17.12
C GLN A 350 19.05 -34.59 17.19
N ARG A 351 19.58 -35.57 17.93
CA ARG A 351 18.93 -36.88 18.12
C ARG A 351 17.77 -36.81 19.11
N ILE A 352 17.75 -35.80 19.99
CA ILE A 352 16.71 -35.60 20.99
C ILE A 352 15.67 -34.61 20.47
N LYS A 353 14.41 -35.06 20.37
CA LYS A 353 13.31 -34.15 20.02
C LYS A 353 13.09 -33.15 21.15
N LYS A 354 13.27 -31.85 20.92
CA LYS A 354 13.08 -30.77 21.92
C LYS A 354 11.78 -30.88 22.74
N LYS A 355 10.69 -31.34 22.11
CA LYS A 355 9.39 -31.61 22.77
C LYS A 355 9.48 -32.62 23.92
N THR A 356 10.38 -33.61 23.86
CA THR A 356 10.57 -34.57 24.96
C THR A 356 11.27 -33.91 26.15
N VAL A 357 12.26 -33.05 25.90
CA VAL A 357 12.95 -32.28 26.96
C VAL A 357 11.98 -31.34 27.67
N TRP A 358 11.15 -30.61 26.91
CA TRP A 358 10.12 -29.74 27.51
C TRP A 358 9.07 -30.49 28.35
N ARG A 359 8.83 -31.78 28.07
CA ARG A 359 7.87 -32.61 28.79
C ARG A 359 8.21 -32.75 30.27
N TYR A 360 9.49 -32.72 30.65
CA TYR A 360 9.92 -32.82 32.04
C TYR A 360 9.62 -31.56 32.86
N LEU A 361 9.66 -30.38 32.24
CA LEU A 361 9.37 -29.11 32.89
C LEU A 361 7.87 -28.79 32.89
N SER A 362 7.19 -29.13 31.79
CA SER A 362 5.81 -28.72 31.50
C SER A 362 4.83 -28.86 32.69
N PRO A 363 4.80 -29.99 33.46
CA PRO A 363 3.87 -30.14 34.56
C PRO A 363 4.23 -29.28 35.77
N LYS A 364 5.51 -28.96 35.97
CA LYS A 364 6.00 -28.18 37.11
C LYS A 364 5.59 -26.71 37.01
N ILE A 365 5.51 -26.19 35.79
CA ILE A 365 5.17 -24.79 35.52
C ILE A 365 3.74 -24.60 35.00
N GLY A 366 2.94 -25.67 34.92
CA GLY A 366 1.54 -25.60 34.49
C GLY A 366 1.35 -25.21 33.02
N LEU A 367 2.34 -25.49 32.16
CA LEU A 367 2.26 -25.24 30.71
C LEU A 367 2.31 -26.56 29.95
N THR A 368 1.81 -26.59 28.72
CA THR A 368 2.08 -27.70 27.79
C THR A 368 3.51 -27.61 27.23
N PRO A 369 4.13 -28.74 26.80
CA PRO A 369 5.46 -28.70 26.17
C PRO A 369 5.55 -27.75 24.97
N GLU A 370 4.47 -27.65 24.18
CA GLU A 370 4.35 -26.74 23.04
C GLU A 370 4.32 -25.27 23.48
N GLU A 371 3.67 -24.97 24.59
CA GLU A 371 3.63 -23.62 25.16
C GLU A 371 4.99 -23.22 25.73
N CYS A 372 5.70 -24.13 26.40
CA CYS A 372 7.09 -23.92 26.83
C CYS A 372 7.99 -23.55 25.65
N ASP A 373 7.95 -24.37 24.59
CA ASP A 373 8.77 -24.17 23.40
C ASP A 373 8.42 -22.86 22.67
N ARG A 374 7.12 -22.57 22.51
CA ARG A 374 6.65 -21.31 21.91
C ARG A 374 7.09 -20.11 22.73
N LYS A 375 6.96 -20.18 24.06
CA LYS A 375 7.37 -19.11 24.98
C LYS A 375 8.88 -18.88 24.87
N PHE A 376 9.68 -19.95 24.91
CA PHE A 376 11.14 -19.85 24.77
C PHE A 376 11.55 -19.21 23.44
N ARG A 377 10.96 -19.62 22.31
CA ARG A 377 11.22 -19.02 20.99
C ARG A 377 10.88 -17.53 20.94
N ASN A 378 9.76 -17.13 21.54
CA ASN A 378 9.37 -15.73 21.62
C ASN A 378 10.34 -14.89 22.46
N LEU A 379 10.82 -15.45 23.58
CA LEU A 379 11.85 -14.84 24.41
C LEU A 379 13.19 -14.72 23.65
N LYS A 380 13.60 -15.80 22.95
CA LYS A 380 14.79 -15.82 22.09
C LYS A 380 14.73 -14.74 21.01
N GLN A 381 13.60 -14.61 20.31
CA GLN A 381 13.42 -13.59 19.28
C GLN A 381 13.49 -12.17 19.88
N THR A 382 12.97 -11.99 21.09
CA THR A 382 13.05 -10.71 21.80
C THR A 382 14.50 -10.37 22.14
N TYR A 383 15.26 -11.34 22.64
CA TYR A 383 16.70 -11.19 22.87
C TYR A 383 17.45 -10.76 21.60
N ILE A 384 17.27 -11.47 20.47
CA ILE A 384 17.95 -11.15 19.20
C ILE A 384 17.70 -9.70 18.78
N ARG A 385 16.45 -9.21 18.85
CA ARG A 385 16.13 -7.80 18.52
C ARG A 385 16.77 -6.81 19.49
N LEU A 386 16.87 -7.17 20.77
CA LEU A 386 17.50 -6.30 21.78
C LEU A 386 19.02 -6.27 21.59
N GLU A 387 19.63 -7.39 21.22
CA GLU A 387 21.05 -7.53 20.91
C GLU A 387 21.42 -6.73 19.64
N GLU A 388 20.65 -6.85 18.56
CA GLU A 388 20.80 -6.01 17.35
C GLU A 388 20.71 -4.52 17.69
N LYS A 389 19.72 -4.14 18.51
CA LYS A 389 19.56 -2.76 18.95
C LYS A 389 20.72 -2.30 19.83
N ARG A 390 21.26 -3.16 20.71
CA ARG A 390 22.46 -2.88 21.52
C ARG A 390 23.66 -2.64 20.61
N ASN A 391 23.86 -3.47 19.60
CA ASN A 391 24.96 -3.34 18.64
C ASN A 391 24.87 -2.05 17.81
N LEU A 392 23.65 -1.63 17.44
CA LEU A 392 23.44 -0.39 16.69
C LEU A 392 23.55 0.88 17.55
N THR A 393 23.10 0.83 18.82
CA THR A 393 22.94 2.05 19.64
C THR A 393 23.93 2.15 20.81
N GLY A 394 24.67 1.09 21.11
CA GLY A 394 25.53 0.96 22.28
C GLY A 394 24.78 0.89 23.62
N ARG A 395 23.44 0.95 23.63
CA ARG A 395 22.65 0.97 24.88
C ARG A 395 22.22 -0.43 25.29
N THR A 396 22.49 -0.79 26.54
CA THR A 396 22.02 -2.02 27.17
C THR A 396 20.52 -1.94 27.51
N SER A 397 19.82 -3.07 27.43
CA SER A 397 18.39 -3.15 27.75
C SER A 397 18.19 -3.62 29.19
N ASN A 398 17.31 -2.96 29.95
CA ASN A 398 16.91 -3.40 31.30
C ASN A 398 15.91 -4.58 31.27
N TRP A 399 15.97 -5.43 30.25
CA TRP A 399 15.07 -6.57 30.13
C TRP A 399 15.48 -7.64 31.15
N PRO A 400 14.60 -8.07 32.08
CA PRO A 400 14.99 -8.89 33.23
C PRO A 400 15.54 -10.28 32.84
N TYR A 401 15.30 -10.73 31.61
CA TYR A 401 15.76 -12.02 31.11
C TYR A 401 17.02 -11.94 30.24
N TYR A 402 17.61 -10.74 30.07
CA TYR A 402 18.74 -10.53 29.18
C TYR A 402 19.96 -11.39 29.57
N ALA A 403 20.34 -11.37 30.85
CA ALA A 403 21.46 -12.13 31.38
C ALA A 403 21.31 -13.66 31.22
N TYR A 404 20.07 -14.19 31.21
CA TYR A 404 19.84 -15.60 30.93
C TYR A 404 20.22 -15.95 29.50
N PHE A 405 19.86 -15.10 28.54
CA PHE A 405 20.19 -15.33 27.14
C PHE A 405 21.66 -15.08 26.84
N GLU A 406 22.30 -14.11 27.49
CA GLU A 406 23.76 -14.00 27.45
C GLU A 406 24.40 -15.32 27.88
N ARG A 407 24.00 -15.91 29.02
CA ARG A 407 24.52 -17.24 29.42
C ARG A 407 24.16 -18.38 28.46
N ILE A 408 23.01 -18.32 27.80
CA ILE A 408 22.60 -19.32 26.80
C ILE A 408 23.49 -19.23 25.55
N PHE A 409 23.86 -18.03 25.11
CA PHE A 409 24.60 -17.78 23.86
C PHE A 409 26.08 -17.52 24.03
N ASP A 410 26.55 -17.22 25.24
CA ASP A 410 27.95 -17.18 25.63
C ASP A 410 28.44 -18.63 25.65
N GLU A 411 28.69 -19.16 24.46
CA GLU A 411 29.62 -20.26 24.35
C GLU A 411 30.99 -19.70 24.74
N PRO A 412 31.75 -20.42 25.61
CA PRO A 412 33.13 -20.07 25.83
C PRO A 412 33.81 -20.13 24.48
N LYS A 413 34.04 -18.95 23.87
CA LYS A 413 34.93 -18.85 22.70
C LYS A 413 36.17 -19.59 23.14
N PRO A 414 36.53 -20.75 22.54
CA PRO A 414 37.68 -21.50 22.96
C PRO A 414 38.81 -20.50 22.98
N ALA A 415 39.40 -20.30 24.17
CA ALA A 415 40.40 -19.26 24.40
C ALA A 415 41.35 -19.37 23.22
N ARG A 416 41.35 -18.36 22.34
CA ARG A 416 42.13 -18.40 21.10
C ARG A 416 43.54 -18.75 21.54
N ARG A 417 43.97 -20.00 21.31
CA ARG A 417 45.37 -20.39 21.51
C ARG A 417 46.12 -19.35 20.71
N ARG A 418 46.87 -18.49 21.40
CA ARG A 418 47.73 -17.50 20.75
C ARG A 418 48.78 -18.31 20.01
N VAL A 419 48.48 -18.67 18.77
CA VAL A 419 49.48 -19.19 17.85
C VAL A 419 50.42 -18.01 17.59
N PRO A 420 51.74 -18.16 17.80
CA PRO A 420 52.71 -17.13 17.51
C PRO A 420 52.55 -16.65 16.06
N ARG A 421 52.51 -15.33 15.94
CA ARG A 421 52.26 -14.57 14.71
C ARG A 421 53.38 -14.84 13.69
N ALA A 422 53.18 -15.83 12.83
CA ALA A 422 53.95 -16.02 11.61
C ALA A 422 52.98 -16.17 10.44
N SER A 423 53.19 -15.31 9.43
CA SER A 423 52.56 -15.27 8.10
C SER A 423 51.06 -14.96 8.03
N LEU A 424 50.77 -13.88 7.32
CA LEU A 424 49.45 -13.44 6.87
C LEU A 424 48.92 -14.37 5.77
N ASN A 425 47.59 -14.42 5.67
CA ASN A 425 46.76 -15.11 4.68
C ASN A 425 46.38 -16.56 5.02
N GLU A 426 45.43 -16.72 5.95
CA GLU A 426 44.28 -17.62 5.78
C GLU A 426 43.30 -17.40 6.94
N VAL A 427 42.13 -16.84 6.63
CA VAL A 427 41.04 -16.60 7.59
C VAL A 427 40.23 -17.90 7.73
N PRO A 428 39.92 -18.38 8.95
CA PRO A 428 39.07 -19.56 9.11
C PRO A 428 37.62 -19.27 8.68
N MET A 429 37.23 -19.88 7.56
CA MET A 429 35.88 -19.95 7.01
C MET A 429 34.98 -20.87 7.86
N CYS A 430 34.30 -20.34 8.88
CA CYS A 430 33.19 -21.10 9.49
C CYS A 430 31.96 -20.24 9.75
N ASP A 431 32.13 -19.01 10.26
CA ASP A 431 30.98 -18.12 10.52
C ASP A 431 30.55 -17.30 9.29
N LEU A 432 31.48 -17.02 8.37
CA LEU A 432 31.19 -16.38 7.08
C LEU A 432 30.41 -17.31 6.13
N GLN A 433 30.61 -18.62 6.20
CA GLN A 433 29.88 -19.58 5.37
C GLN A 433 28.40 -19.69 5.75
N VAL A 434 28.04 -19.51 7.03
CA VAL A 434 26.63 -19.54 7.45
C VAL A 434 25.89 -18.29 6.98
N GLN A 435 26.52 -17.11 7.05
CA GLN A 435 25.93 -15.87 6.51
C GLN A 435 25.86 -15.89 4.97
N GLN A 436 26.90 -16.39 4.29
CA GLN A 436 26.89 -16.57 2.83
C GLN A 436 25.87 -17.62 2.38
N ALA A 437 25.66 -18.70 3.13
CA ALA A 437 24.63 -19.70 2.84
C ALA A 437 23.22 -19.15 3.06
N HIS A 438 23.02 -18.28 4.05
CA HIS A 438 21.74 -17.59 4.24
C HIS A 438 21.44 -16.60 3.11
N HIS A 439 22.42 -15.78 2.70
CA HIS A 439 22.27 -14.89 1.56
C HIS A 439 22.02 -15.65 0.25
N LYS A 440 22.77 -16.72 -0.01
CA LYS A 440 22.57 -17.55 -1.20
C LYS A 440 21.19 -18.20 -1.25
N LYS A 441 20.64 -18.60 -0.09
CA LYS A 441 19.28 -19.14 0.00
C LYS A 441 18.20 -18.08 -0.19
N GLU A 442 18.46 -16.84 0.21
CA GLU A 442 17.56 -15.71 -0.07
C GLU A 442 17.58 -15.33 -1.55
N ASP A 443 18.76 -15.35 -2.18
CA ASP A 443 18.93 -15.14 -3.63
C ASP A 443 18.24 -16.26 -4.43
N ASP A 444 18.43 -17.53 -4.08
CA ASP A 444 17.75 -18.67 -4.73
C ASP A 444 16.22 -18.59 -4.59
N ASN A 445 15.72 -18.12 -3.45
CA ASN A 445 14.28 -17.92 -3.24
C ASN A 445 13.74 -16.73 -4.05
N PHE A 446 14.53 -15.67 -4.18
CA PHE A 446 14.19 -14.51 -4.98
C PHE A 446 14.17 -14.86 -6.47
N GLU A 447 15.15 -15.60 -6.97
CA GLU A 447 15.17 -16.08 -8.35
C GLU A 447 14.00 -17.03 -8.66
N ARG A 448 13.66 -17.94 -7.74
CA ARG A 448 12.46 -18.78 -7.88
C ARG A 448 11.17 -17.96 -7.95
N LEU A 449 11.09 -16.86 -7.20
CA LEU A 449 9.94 -15.96 -7.23
C LEU A 449 9.85 -15.19 -8.55
N LEU A 450 10.99 -14.72 -9.06
CA LEU A 450 11.07 -14.06 -10.37
C LEU A 450 10.65 -15.02 -11.49
N PHE A 451 11.19 -16.24 -11.49
CA PHE A 451 10.83 -17.27 -12.46
C PHE A 451 9.32 -17.60 -12.43
N ALA A 452 8.74 -17.78 -11.25
CA ALA A 452 7.30 -18.01 -11.10
C ALA A 452 6.45 -16.81 -11.57
N MET A 453 6.96 -15.58 -11.43
CA MET A 453 6.27 -14.38 -11.90
C MET A 453 6.31 -14.27 -13.43
N ASP A 454 7.44 -14.60 -14.05
CA ASP A 454 7.58 -14.63 -15.51
C ASP A 454 6.73 -15.73 -16.15
N GLU A 455 6.71 -16.93 -15.56
CA GLU A 455 5.83 -18.03 -15.99
C GLU A 455 4.34 -17.63 -15.91
N ALA A 456 3.94 -16.96 -14.83
CA ALA A 456 2.57 -16.45 -14.71
C ALA A 456 2.23 -15.38 -15.77
N ASN A 457 3.19 -14.53 -16.12
CA ASN A 457 3.02 -13.54 -17.18
C ASN A 457 2.92 -14.18 -18.57
N ASP A 458 3.68 -15.24 -18.84
CA ASP A 458 3.61 -16.00 -20.09
C ASP A 458 2.26 -16.70 -20.27
N ILE A 459 1.77 -17.37 -19.22
CA ILE A 459 0.44 -17.96 -19.21
C ILE A 459 -0.64 -16.90 -19.48
N GLN A 460 -0.50 -15.70 -18.91
CA GLN A 460 -1.43 -14.60 -19.15
C GLN A 460 -1.37 -14.08 -20.60
N ARG A 461 -0.16 -14.01 -21.20
CA ARG A 461 0.02 -13.64 -22.61
C ARG A 461 -0.63 -14.67 -23.53
N GLU A 462 -0.42 -15.95 -23.28
CA GLU A 462 -1.02 -17.03 -24.06
C GLU A 462 -2.55 -17.01 -23.97
N ARG A 463 -3.08 -16.81 -22.76
CA ARG A 463 -4.53 -16.68 -22.53
C ARG A 463 -5.13 -15.51 -23.32
N ASN A 464 -4.45 -14.36 -23.35
CA ASN A 464 -4.89 -13.20 -24.12
C ASN A 464 -4.86 -13.49 -25.62
N MET A 465 -3.82 -14.17 -26.13
CA MET A 465 -3.71 -14.57 -27.53
C MET A 465 -4.83 -15.55 -27.94
N ILE A 466 -5.17 -16.51 -27.09
CA ILE A 466 -6.29 -17.44 -27.33
C ILE A 466 -7.62 -16.67 -27.37
N LEU A 467 -7.83 -15.74 -26.44
CA LEU A 467 -9.02 -14.89 -26.42
C LEU A 467 -9.15 -14.05 -27.71
N GLU A 468 -8.07 -13.45 -28.19
CA GLU A 468 -8.07 -12.71 -29.46
C GLU A 468 -8.42 -13.62 -30.65
N ARG A 469 -7.83 -14.82 -30.74
CA ARG A 469 -8.15 -15.79 -31.81
C ARG A 469 -9.61 -16.24 -31.77
N LEU A 470 -10.20 -16.39 -30.58
CA LEU A 470 -11.61 -16.75 -30.42
C LEU A 470 -12.54 -15.59 -30.82
N LEU A 471 -12.14 -14.34 -30.55
CA LEU A 471 -12.91 -13.17 -30.95
C LEU A 471 -12.89 -12.94 -32.46
N LEU A 472 -11.79 -13.29 -33.14
CA LEU A 472 -11.65 -13.21 -34.61
C LEU A 472 -12.38 -14.32 -35.38
N ARG A 473 -12.89 -15.35 -34.68
CA ARG A 473 -13.66 -16.46 -35.28
C ARG A 473 -15.18 -16.20 -35.36
N LYS A 474 -15.63 -15.01 -34.99
CA LYS A 474 -17.01 -14.53 -35.20
C LYS A 474 -17.05 -13.63 -36.42
#